data_AF-A0A5R9H4N4-F1
#
_entry.id   AF-A0A5R9H4N4-F1
#
_cell.length_a   1.000
_cell.length_b   1.000
_cell.length_c   1.000
_cell.angle_alpha   90.00
_cell.angle_beta   90.00
_cell.angle_gamma   90.00
#
_symmetry.space_group_name_H-M   'P 1'
#
loop_
_entity.id
_entity.type
_entity.pdbx_description
1 polymer ?
#
loop_
_entity_poly.entity_id
_entity_poly.type
_entity_poly.pdbx_seq_one_letter_code
_entity_poly.pdbx_strand_id
1 'polypeptide(L)' 'MKYITSDSLEIADKEVFDIVEAELVRQTNHLEMIASENFT' A
#
# COMPACT_ATOMS: atom_id res chain seq x y z
N MET A 1 27.27 -8.41 -2.79
CA MET A 1 25.81 -8.59 -2.89
C MET A 1 25.18 -7.21 -2.98
N LYS A 2 24.36 -6.96 -4.00
CA LYS A 2 23.67 -5.67 -4.18
C LYS A 2 22.23 -5.88 -3.70
N TYR A 3 21.93 -5.41 -2.49
CA TYR A 3 20.64 -5.65 -1.81
C TYR A 3 19.57 -4.61 -2.16
N ILE A 4 19.92 -3.59 -2.93
CA ILE A 4 19.01 -2.53 -3.37
C ILE A 4 19.12 -2.41 -4.88
N THR A 5 17.98 -2.64 -5.54
CA THR A 5 17.79 -2.46 -6.98
C THR A 5 16.90 -1.23 -7.22
N SER A 6 16.79 -0.81 -8.48
CA SER A 6 15.86 0.26 -8.89
C SER A 6 14.49 -0.29 -9.28
N ASP A 7 14.16 -1.51 -8.82
CA ASP A 7 12.91 -2.18 -9.16
C ASP A 7 11.74 -1.51 -8.43
N SER A 8 10.54 -1.61 -9.00
CA SER A 8 9.32 -1.18 -8.34
C SER A 8 9.01 -2.06 -7.13
N LEU A 9 8.20 -1.55 -6.19
CA LEU A 9 7.77 -2.31 -5.02
C LEU A 9 7.08 -3.63 -5.39
N GLU A 10 6.25 -3.63 -6.44
CA GLU A 10 5.56 -4.83 -6.95
C GLU A 10 6.52 -5.98 -7.28
N ILE A 11 7.72 -5.65 -7.79
CA ILE A 11 8.74 -6.62 -8.19
C ILE A 11 9.67 -6.94 -7.02
N ALA A 12 10.07 -5.92 -6.27
CA ALA A 12 11.03 -6.06 -5.18
C ALA A 12 10.45 -6.78 -3.95
N ASP A 13 9.16 -6.58 -3.67
CA ASP A 13 8.44 -7.18 -2.53
C ASP A 13 6.94 -7.33 -2.81
N LYS A 14 6.59 -8.45 -3.44
CA LYS A 14 5.21 -8.74 -3.86
C LYS A 14 4.24 -8.86 -2.69
N GLU A 15 4.69 -9.38 -1.55
CA GLU A 15 3.85 -9.59 -0.37
C GLU A 15 3.43 -8.23 0.21
N VAL A 16 4.39 -7.32 0.41
CA VAL A 16 4.09 -5.97 0.90
C VAL A 16 3.25 -5.19 -0.09
N PHE A 17 3.54 -5.30 -1.39
CA PHE A 17 2.73 -4.66 -2.43
C PHE A 17 1.26 -5.09 -2.36
N ASP A 18 1.00 -6.40 -2.22
CA ASP A 18 -0.37 -6.92 -2.15
C ASP A 18 -1.12 -6.45 -0.91
N ILE A 19 -0.43 -6.29 0.22
CA ILE A 19 -1.00 -5.72 1.45
C ILE A 19 -1.40 -4.26 1.24
N VAL A 20 -0.57 -3.47 0.56
CA VAL A 20 -0.86 -2.05 0.26
C VAL A 20 -2.06 -1.92 -0.68
N GLU A 21 -2.13 -2.75 -1.73
CA GLU A 21 -3.29 -2.75 -2.64
C GLU A 21 -4.58 -3.17 -1.94
N ALA A 22 -4.51 -4.16 -1.05
CA ALA A 22 -5.67 -4.56 -0.23
C ALA A 22 -6.13 -3.42 0.70
N GLU A 23 -5.20 -2.66 1.27
CA GLU A 23 -5.52 -1.50 2.11
C GLU A 23 -6.12 -0.35 1.30
N LEU A 24 -5.62 -0.11 0.08
CA LEU A 24 -6.23 0.86 -0.84
C LEU A 24 -7.71 0.52 -1.11
N VAL A 25 -8.00 -0.75 -1.38
CA VAL A 25 -9.38 -1.22 -1.57
C VAL A 25 -10.21 -1.04 -0.30
N ARG A 26 -9.66 -1.39 0.87
CA ARG A 26 -10.34 -1.20 2.17
C ARG A 26 -10.70 0.27 2.36
N GLN A 27 -9.73 1.17 2.22
CA GLN A 27 -9.91 2.61 2.40
C GLN A 27 -10.94 3.19 1.44
N THR A 28 -10.89 2.81 0.17
CA THR A 28 -11.76 3.37 -0.88
C THR A 28 -13.21 2.87 -0.79
N ASN A 29 -13.41 1.61 -0.37
CA ASN A 29 -14.71 0.96 -0.42
C ASN A 29 -15.45 0.94 0.93
N HIS A 30 -14.95 1.68 1.92
CA HIS A 30 -15.60 1.85 3.21
C HIS A 30 -15.80 3.33 3.52
N LEU A 31 -16.80 3.64 4.36
CA LEU A 31 -16.99 4.98 4.88
C LEU A 31 -15.97 5.21 6.00
N GLU A 32 -14.90 5.94 5.69
CA GLU A 32 -13.95 6.40 6.70
C GLU A 32 -14.59 7.53 7.52
N MET A 33 -14.85 7.25 8.79
CA MET A 33 -15.58 8.12 9.72
C MET A 33 -14.71 8.58 10.88
N ILE A 34 -13.42 8.21 10.89
CA ILE A 34 -12.46 8.63 11.90
C ILE A 34 -12.14 10.11 11.66
N ALA A 35 -12.53 10.96 12.62
CA ALA A 35 -12.44 12.41 12.49
C ALA A 35 -11.01 12.96 12.32
N SER A 36 -9.99 12.20 12.73
CA SER A 36 -8.58 12.57 12.58
C SER A 36 -7.95 12.04 11.29
N GLU A 37 -8.63 11.16 10.56
CA GLU A 37 -8.14 10.62 9.29
C GLU A 37 -8.67 11.43 8.10
N ASN A 38 -7.95 11.36 6.98
CA ASN A 38 -8.31 12.04 5.74
C ASN A 38 -7.58 11.38 4.57
N PHE A 39 -7.98 11.72 3.33
CA PHE A 39 -7.29 11.32 2.11
C PHE A 39 -6.38 12.47 1.63
N THR A 40 -5.09 12.17 1.42
CA THR A 40 -4.06 13.14 0.97
C THR A 40 -3.71 13.00 -0.51
#